data_AF-A0A957P195-F1
#
_entry.id   AF-A0A957P195-F1
#
_cell.length_a   1.000
_cell.length_b   1.000
_cell.length_c   1.000
_cell.angle_alpha   90.00
_cell.angle_beta   90.00
_cell.angle_gamma   90.00
#
_symmetry.space_group_name_H-M   'P 1'
#
loop_
_entity.id
_entity.type
_entity.pdbx_description
1 polymer ?
#
loop_
_entity_poly.entity_id
_entity_poly.type
_entity_poly.pdbx_seq_one_letter_code
_entity_poly.pdbx_strand_id
1 'polypeptide(L)'
;AIDDPQWWRVSFSYLGKLESNVNWLFNATLIFTGILLLIWYSYFMSDYRILLRHGIADARWAMVIRVGLLWIGVGVMIVGLFKSQLTPFSSLMHNTAAYSMAGVFLLFMLGARWIAPGFPAEFHTLSLTVVAVLIGTIAWAISGGVNTVGMEMTVFVLGLMWLSQFARNTENLAIEQEPEAFVK
;
A
#
# COMPACT_ATOMS: atom_id res chain seq x y z
N ALA A 1 9.19 -17.77 -24.58
CA ALA A 1 8.22 -18.87 -24.42
C ALA A 1 7.90 -19.01 -22.93
N ILE A 2 6.77 -19.63 -22.56
CA ILE A 2 6.41 -19.83 -21.13
C ILE A 2 7.48 -20.70 -20.41
N ASP A 3 8.29 -21.43 -21.18
CA ASP A 3 9.39 -22.27 -20.69
C ASP A 3 10.72 -21.52 -20.46
N ASP A 4 10.76 -20.21 -20.68
CA ASP A 4 11.94 -19.38 -20.38
C ASP A 4 12.04 -19.16 -18.85
N PRO A 5 13.11 -19.58 -18.15
CA PRO A 5 13.25 -19.35 -16.70
C PRO A 5 13.15 -17.87 -16.28
N GLN A 6 13.35 -16.93 -17.20
CA GLN A 6 13.21 -15.48 -16.99
C GLN A 6 11.88 -14.91 -17.51
N TRP A 7 10.90 -15.75 -17.87
CA TRP A 7 9.59 -15.31 -18.38
C TRP A 7 8.96 -14.28 -17.45
N TRP A 8 9.08 -14.46 -16.13
CA TRP A 8 8.48 -13.58 -15.13
C TRP A 8 9.09 -12.18 -15.16
N ARG A 9 10.41 -12.05 -15.39
CA ARG A 9 11.08 -10.75 -15.55
C ARG A 9 10.55 -10.03 -16.77
N VAL A 10 10.38 -10.75 -17.88
CA VAL A 10 9.88 -10.20 -19.13
C VAL A 10 8.42 -9.78 -19.00
N SER A 11 7.57 -10.63 -18.41
CA SER A 11 6.14 -10.36 -18.22
C SER A 11 5.89 -9.15 -17.31
N PHE A 12 6.55 -9.06 -16.16
CA PHE A 12 6.38 -7.89 -15.28
C PHE A 12 6.92 -6.62 -15.92
N SER A 13 8.07 -6.70 -16.60
CA SER A 13 8.60 -5.56 -17.35
C SER A 13 7.67 -5.13 -18.49
N TYR A 14 7.02 -6.07 -19.17
CA TYR A 14 6.10 -5.81 -20.27
C TYR A 14 4.90 -4.96 -19.82
N LEU A 15 4.38 -5.17 -18.61
CA LEU A 15 3.27 -4.37 -18.08
C LEU A 15 3.60 -2.88 -17.95
N GLY A 16 4.85 -2.54 -17.61
CA GLY A 16 5.30 -1.15 -17.44
C GLY A 16 5.90 -0.49 -18.68
N LYS A 17 6.27 -1.25 -19.72
CA LYS A 17 6.94 -0.71 -20.91
C LYS A 17 6.02 0.13 -21.78
N LEU A 18 6.50 1.28 -22.26
CA LEU A 18 5.74 2.20 -23.11
C LEU A 18 5.21 1.55 -24.40
N GLU A 19 5.98 0.63 -24.97
CA GLU A 19 5.66 -0.05 -26.23
C GLU A 19 4.69 -1.25 -26.06
N SER A 20 4.23 -1.54 -24.85
CA SER A 20 3.33 -2.67 -24.62
C SER A 20 1.87 -2.31 -24.89
N ASN A 21 1.16 -3.24 -25.53
CA ASN A 21 -0.26 -3.05 -25.91
C ASN A 21 -1.21 -3.02 -24.69
N VAL A 22 -0.71 -3.39 -23.51
CA VAL A 22 -1.47 -3.50 -22.25
C VAL A 22 -1.12 -2.44 -21.21
N ASN A 23 -0.09 -1.62 -21.45
CA ASN A 23 0.36 -0.59 -20.51
C ASN A 23 -0.77 0.38 -20.14
N TRP A 24 -1.59 0.78 -21.12
CA TRP A 24 -2.71 1.68 -20.86
C TRP A 24 -3.74 1.08 -19.90
N LEU A 25 -4.04 -0.22 -20.02
CA LEU A 25 -5.00 -0.93 -19.17
C LEU A 25 -4.43 -1.07 -17.76
N PHE A 26 -3.15 -1.42 -17.63
CA PHE A 26 -2.45 -1.49 -16.35
C PHE A 26 -2.45 -0.13 -15.61
N ASN A 27 -2.20 0.96 -16.32
CA ASN A 27 -2.26 2.30 -15.69
C ASN A 27 -3.69 2.70 -15.30
N ALA A 28 -4.69 2.33 -16.12
CA ALA A 28 -6.09 2.60 -15.81
C ALA A 28 -6.53 1.88 -14.54
N THR A 29 -6.07 0.64 -14.30
CA THR A 29 -6.36 -0.07 -13.05
C THR A 29 -5.69 0.62 -11.85
N LEU A 30 -4.46 1.12 -11.97
CA LEU A 30 -3.82 1.88 -10.89
C LEU A 30 -4.60 3.15 -10.54
N ILE A 31 -5.00 3.95 -11.54
CA ILE A 31 -5.81 5.15 -11.31
C ILE A 31 -7.12 4.80 -10.60
N PHE A 32 -7.80 3.75 -11.08
CA PHE A 32 -9.04 3.28 -10.47
C PHE A 32 -8.83 2.77 -9.03
N THR A 33 -7.76 2.00 -8.77
CA THR A 33 -7.40 1.55 -7.41
C THR A 33 -7.15 2.74 -6.49
N GLY A 34 -6.45 3.78 -6.94
CA GLY A 34 -6.23 4.98 -6.15
C GLY A 34 -7.53 5.71 -5.78
N ILE A 35 -8.46 5.82 -6.73
CA ILE A 35 -9.81 6.37 -6.46
C ILE A 35 -10.55 5.54 -5.42
N LEU A 36 -10.54 4.21 -5.55
CA LEU A 36 -11.17 3.31 -4.59
C LEU A 36 -10.56 3.45 -3.19
N LEU A 37 -9.23 3.58 -3.08
CA LEU A 37 -8.56 3.81 -1.81
C LEU A 37 -8.96 5.14 -1.15
N LEU A 38 -9.14 6.21 -1.94
CA LEU A 38 -9.61 7.50 -1.45
C LEU A 38 -11.06 7.46 -0.96
N ILE A 39 -11.93 6.72 -1.66
CA ILE A 39 -13.31 6.48 -1.21
C ILE A 39 -13.30 5.67 0.08
N TRP A 40 -12.59 4.54 0.08
CA TRP A 40 -12.47 3.63 1.21
C TRP A 40 -11.92 4.32 2.48
N TYR A 41 -10.96 5.24 2.32
CA TYR A 41 -10.37 6.01 3.42
C TYR A 41 -11.41 6.67 4.34
N SER A 42 -12.52 7.16 3.77
CA SER A 42 -13.57 7.82 4.56
C SER A 42 -14.28 6.87 5.53
N TYR A 43 -14.53 5.62 5.08
CA TYR A 43 -15.10 4.55 5.90
C TYR A 43 -14.11 4.12 6.98
N PHE A 44 -12.85 3.84 6.58
CA PHE A 44 -11.80 3.49 7.53
C PHE A 44 -11.65 4.50 8.66
N MET A 45 -11.62 5.80 8.33
CA MET A 45 -11.51 6.84 9.34
C MET A 45 -12.77 6.98 10.20
N SER A 46 -13.93 6.52 9.73
CA SER A 46 -15.13 6.43 10.55
C SER A 46 -14.96 5.42 11.67
N ASP A 47 -14.49 4.23 11.32
CA ASP A 47 -14.27 3.14 12.27
C ASP A 47 -13.11 3.49 13.22
N TYR A 48 -12.01 4.04 12.68
CA TYR A 48 -10.86 4.47 13.49
C TYR A 48 -11.24 5.56 14.50
N ARG A 49 -12.22 6.42 14.20
CA ARG A 49 -12.74 7.42 15.16
C ARG A 49 -13.44 6.77 16.34
N ILE A 50 -14.07 5.60 16.19
CA ILE A 50 -14.63 4.83 17.32
C ILE A 50 -13.50 4.44 18.26
N LEU A 51 -12.41 3.87 17.73
CA LEU A 51 -11.24 3.49 18.54
C LEU A 51 -10.61 4.68 19.28
N LEU A 52 -10.58 5.87 18.67
CA LEU A 52 -10.11 7.09 19.32
C LEU A 52 -11.02 7.54 20.47
N ARG A 53 -12.35 7.46 20.31
CA ARG A 53 -13.32 7.83 21.36
C ARG A 53 -13.20 6.94 22.60
N HIS A 54 -12.97 5.64 22.38
CA HIS A 54 -12.85 4.64 23.45
C HIS A 54 -11.42 4.50 23.98
N GLY A 55 -10.47 5.34 23.55
CA GLY A 55 -9.10 5.33 24.04
C GLY A 55 -8.27 4.09 23.65
N ILE A 56 -8.75 3.31 22.67
CA ILE A 56 -8.05 2.13 22.11
C ILE A 56 -6.91 2.59 21.19
N ALA A 57 -7.11 3.73 20.51
CA ALA A 57 -6.13 4.36 19.66
C ALA A 57 -5.79 5.77 20.18
N ASP A 58 -4.57 6.22 19.88
CA ASP A 58 -4.05 7.49 20.36
C ASP A 58 -4.22 8.59 19.30
N ALA A 59 -4.87 9.69 19.70
CA ALA A 59 -5.22 10.80 18.82
C ALA A 59 -4.01 11.45 18.13
N ARG A 60 -2.80 11.37 18.72
CA ARG A 60 -1.60 11.94 18.09
C ARG A 60 -1.27 11.31 16.74
N TRP A 61 -1.65 10.05 16.52
CA TRP A 61 -1.37 9.32 15.29
C TRP A 61 -2.47 9.46 14.24
N ALA A 62 -3.65 9.97 14.62
CA ALA A 62 -4.79 10.10 13.71
C ALA A 62 -4.47 10.96 12.48
N MET A 63 -3.72 12.07 12.68
CA MET A 63 -3.31 12.92 11.56
C MET A 63 -2.27 12.24 10.66
N VAL A 64 -1.33 11.49 11.25
CA VAL A 64 -0.30 10.74 10.52
C VAL A 64 -0.94 9.66 9.66
N ILE A 65 -1.86 8.87 10.23
CA ILE A 65 -2.64 7.86 9.50
C ILE A 65 -3.43 8.52 8.38
N ARG A 66 -4.16 9.60 8.68
CA ARG A 66 -4.97 10.32 7.69
C ARG A 66 -4.13 10.77 6.49
N VAL A 67 -3.03 11.47 6.73
CA VAL A 67 -2.17 11.99 5.66
C VAL A 67 -1.53 10.84 4.88
N GLY A 68 -1.04 9.80 5.56
CA GLY A 68 -0.43 8.67 4.88
C GLY A 68 -1.41 7.86 4.04
N LEU A 69 -2.63 7.61 4.51
CA LEU A 69 -3.66 6.90 3.72
C LEU A 69 -4.12 7.70 2.50
N LEU A 70 -4.33 9.01 2.66
CA LEU A 70 -4.62 9.90 1.53
C LEU A 70 -3.46 9.93 0.53
N TRP A 71 -2.21 9.98 1.02
CA TRP A 71 -1.03 9.92 0.17
C TRP A 71 -0.91 8.59 -0.57
N ILE A 72 -1.20 7.45 0.06
CA ILE A 72 -1.22 6.15 -0.64
C ILE A 72 -2.23 6.20 -1.78
N GLY A 73 -3.47 6.64 -1.54
CA GLY A 73 -4.49 6.75 -2.59
C GLY A 73 -4.04 7.63 -3.77
N VAL A 74 -3.57 8.84 -3.48
CA VAL A 74 -3.06 9.78 -4.50
C VAL A 74 -1.80 9.24 -5.19
N GLY A 75 -0.88 8.66 -4.44
CA GLY A 75 0.38 8.13 -4.94
C GLY A 75 0.17 7.01 -5.96
N VAL A 76 -0.79 6.11 -5.70
CA VAL A 76 -1.16 5.05 -6.66
C VAL A 76 -1.70 5.67 -7.95
N MET A 77 -2.51 6.73 -7.87
CA MET A 77 -2.97 7.45 -9.06
C MET A 77 -1.81 8.09 -9.83
N ILE A 78 -0.84 8.71 -9.13
CA ILE A 78 0.33 9.33 -9.75
C ILE A 78 1.16 8.27 -10.49
N VAL A 79 1.38 7.09 -9.90
CA VAL A 79 2.09 5.97 -10.56
C VAL A 79 1.38 5.55 -11.85
N GLY A 80 0.04 5.51 -11.86
CA GLY A 80 -0.73 5.21 -13.08
C GLY A 80 -0.76 6.35 -14.10
N LEU A 81 -0.79 7.61 -13.66
CA LEU A 81 -0.84 8.78 -14.55
C LEU A 81 0.51 9.05 -15.23
N PHE A 82 1.61 8.89 -14.50
CA PHE A 82 2.96 9.19 -14.97
C PHE A 82 3.70 7.89 -15.27
N LYS A 83 4.02 7.67 -16.55
CA LYS A 83 4.75 6.49 -16.99
C LYS A 83 6.25 6.68 -16.77
N SER A 84 6.90 5.68 -16.20
CA SER A 84 8.37 5.63 -16.14
C SER A 84 8.96 5.63 -17.55
N GLN A 85 10.10 6.31 -17.75
CA GLN A 85 10.87 6.39 -19.01
C GLN A 85 10.21 7.17 -20.16
N LEU A 86 9.05 7.81 -19.96
CA LEU A 86 8.41 8.64 -20.99
C LEU A 86 9.12 9.99 -21.18
N THR A 87 9.32 10.72 -20.09
CA THR A 87 10.09 11.97 -20.01
C THR A 87 10.82 12.01 -18.68
N PRO A 88 11.84 12.88 -18.51
CA PRO A 88 12.49 13.07 -17.21
C PRO A 88 11.50 13.45 -16.11
N PHE A 89 10.57 14.35 -16.42
CA PHE A 89 9.52 14.76 -15.48
C PHE A 89 8.56 13.62 -15.14
N SER A 90 8.08 12.86 -16.13
CA SER A 90 7.19 11.72 -15.90
C SER A 90 7.86 10.64 -15.05
N SER A 91 9.14 10.35 -15.33
CA SER A 91 9.92 9.39 -14.54
C SER A 91 10.13 9.86 -13.11
N LEU A 92 10.40 11.15 -12.91
CA LEU A 92 10.52 11.73 -11.57
C LEU A 92 9.21 11.58 -10.77
N MET A 93 8.07 11.97 -11.37
CA MET A 93 6.76 11.87 -10.70
C MET A 93 6.42 10.43 -10.33
N HIS A 94 6.62 9.48 -11.26
CA HIS A 94 6.40 8.06 -11.03
C HIS A 94 7.25 7.52 -9.87
N ASN A 95 8.57 7.72 -9.94
CA ASN A 95 9.51 7.16 -8.97
C ASN A 95 9.32 7.81 -7.59
N THR A 96 9.10 9.13 -7.53
CA THR A 96 8.82 9.81 -6.26
C THR A 96 7.54 9.28 -5.61
N ALA A 97 6.47 9.07 -6.38
CA ALA A 97 5.25 8.48 -5.84
C ALA A 97 5.46 7.03 -5.37
N ALA A 98 6.07 6.18 -6.19
CA ALA A 98 6.33 4.78 -5.86
C ALA A 98 7.18 4.64 -4.58
N TYR A 99 8.31 5.35 -4.50
CA TYR A 99 9.22 5.24 -3.36
C TYR A 99 8.70 5.88 -2.09
N SER A 100 7.98 7.01 -2.19
CA SER A 100 7.35 7.62 -1.01
C SER A 100 6.23 6.76 -0.45
N MET A 101 5.43 6.09 -1.29
CA MET A 101 4.43 5.13 -0.82
C MET A 101 5.07 3.93 -0.13
N ALA A 102 6.14 3.37 -0.69
CA ALA A 102 6.91 2.31 -0.03
C ALA A 102 7.40 2.76 1.35
N GLY A 103 7.89 4.00 1.44
CA GLY A 103 8.27 4.63 2.71
C GLY A 103 7.12 4.73 3.70
N VAL A 104 5.94 5.21 3.28
CA VAL A 104 4.75 5.30 4.13
C VAL A 104 4.31 3.93 4.64
N PHE A 105 4.26 2.90 3.78
CA PHE A 105 3.95 1.54 4.19
C PHE A 105 4.94 1.03 5.24
N LEU A 106 6.25 1.18 5.00
CA LEU A 106 7.28 0.76 5.97
C LEU A 106 7.14 1.48 7.30
N LEU A 107 6.93 2.81 7.29
CA LEU A 107 6.74 3.60 8.50
C LEU A 107 5.49 3.20 9.27
N PHE A 108 4.39 2.87 8.58
CA PHE A 108 3.16 2.40 9.23
C PHE A 108 3.33 1.01 9.82
N MET A 109 4.00 0.09 9.12
CA MET A 109 4.23 -1.27 9.62
C MET A 109 5.19 -1.31 10.80
N LEU A 110 6.31 -0.55 10.74
CA LEU A 110 7.21 -0.35 11.88
C LEU A 110 6.49 0.40 13.01
N GLY A 111 5.65 1.36 12.62
CA GLY A 111 4.79 2.20 13.45
C GLY A 111 3.62 1.48 14.12
N ALA A 112 3.33 0.23 13.75
CA ALA A 112 2.08 -0.47 14.04
C ALA A 112 1.75 -0.47 15.55
N ARG A 113 2.75 -0.72 16.40
CA ARG A 113 2.59 -0.74 17.86
C ARG A 113 2.16 0.59 18.48
N TRP A 114 2.39 1.71 17.80
CA TRP A 114 2.02 3.04 18.29
C TRP A 114 0.73 3.55 17.68
N ILE A 115 0.52 3.29 16.38
CA ILE A 115 -0.69 3.74 15.67
C ILE A 115 -1.91 2.86 15.97
N ALA A 116 -1.67 1.61 16.42
CA ALA A 116 -2.68 0.60 16.67
C ALA A 116 -2.34 -0.27 17.91
N PRO A 117 -2.15 0.33 19.10
CA PRO A 117 -1.69 -0.41 20.28
C PRO A 117 -2.71 -1.42 20.82
N GLY A 118 -4.01 -1.23 20.55
CA GLY A 118 -5.07 -2.15 20.98
C GLY A 118 -5.29 -3.35 20.04
N PHE A 119 -4.43 -3.55 19.04
CA PHE A 119 -4.61 -4.61 18.05
C PHE A 119 -4.04 -5.96 18.56
N PRO A 120 -4.52 -7.09 18.02
CA PRO A 120 -4.02 -8.40 18.41
C PRO A 120 -2.54 -8.61 18.05
N ALA A 121 -1.84 -9.46 18.79
CA ALA A 121 -0.40 -9.72 18.62
C ALA A 121 -0.05 -10.27 17.22
N GLU A 122 -0.99 -10.98 16.60
CA GLU A 122 -0.93 -11.50 15.25
C GLU A 122 -0.76 -10.37 14.23
N PHE A 123 -1.43 -9.23 14.42
CA PHE A 123 -1.29 -8.07 13.54
C PHE A 123 0.12 -7.45 13.64
N HIS A 124 0.66 -7.35 14.84
CA HIS A 124 2.01 -6.82 15.05
C HIS A 124 3.08 -7.76 14.47
N THR A 125 2.90 -9.07 14.65
CA THR A 125 3.78 -10.10 14.07
C THR A 125 3.73 -10.07 12.55
N LEU A 126 2.53 -9.97 11.97
CA LEU A 126 2.36 -9.79 10.53
C LEU A 126 3.08 -8.53 10.05
N SER A 127 2.92 -7.40 10.76
CA SER A 127 3.55 -6.13 10.38
C SER A 127 5.06 -6.24 10.29
N LEU A 128 5.70 -6.84 11.30
CA LEU A 128 7.16 -7.07 11.30
C LEU A 128 7.59 -8.10 10.25
N THR A 129 6.79 -9.13 10.01
CA THR A 129 7.05 -10.14 8.98
C THR A 129 7.03 -9.50 7.60
N VAL A 130 6.03 -8.68 7.30
CA VAL A 130 5.93 -7.96 6.02
C VAL A 130 7.10 -6.99 5.86
N VAL A 131 7.50 -6.27 6.92
CA VAL A 131 8.70 -5.41 6.88
C VAL A 131 9.95 -6.20 6.51
N ALA A 132 10.16 -7.37 7.13
CA ALA A 132 11.32 -8.21 6.81
C ALA A 132 11.31 -8.67 5.34
N VAL A 133 10.14 -9.04 4.81
CA VAL A 133 9.98 -9.41 3.39
C VAL A 133 10.22 -8.22 2.46
N LEU A 134 9.73 -7.02 2.80
CA LEU A 134 9.95 -5.82 2.01
C LEU A 134 11.43 -5.43 1.97
N ILE A 135 12.12 -5.46 3.12
CA ILE A 135 13.56 -5.20 3.19
C ILE A 135 14.33 -6.24 2.35
N GLY A 136 13.96 -7.52 2.45
CA GLY A 136 14.55 -8.59 1.65
C GLY A 136 14.33 -8.38 0.14
N THR A 137 13.12 -7.96 -0.25
CA THR A 137 12.77 -7.68 -1.65
C THR A 137 13.56 -6.49 -2.19
N ILE A 138 13.72 -5.42 -1.41
CA ILE A 138 14.53 -4.25 -1.78
C ILE A 138 16.00 -4.64 -1.90
N ALA A 139 16.54 -5.42 -0.96
CA ALA A 139 17.92 -5.90 -1.02
C ALA A 139 18.16 -6.80 -2.25
N TRP A 140 17.19 -7.65 -2.59
CA TRP A 140 17.22 -8.49 -3.79
C TRP A 140 17.14 -7.67 -5.08
N ALA A 141 16.40 -6.56 -5.08
CA ALA A 141 16.36 -5.63 -6.21
C ALA A 141 17.70 -4.92 -6.40
N ILE A 142 18.32 -4.44 -5.31
CA ILE A 142 19.62 -3.78 -5.33
C ILE A 142 20.72 -4.72 -5.86
N SER A 143 20.67 -6.01 -5.53
CA SER A 143 21.62 -7.00 -6.04
C SER A 143 21.35 -7.45 -7.48
N GLY A 144 20.32 -6.91 -8.15
CA GLY A 144 19.94 -7.26 -9.53
C GLY A 144 19.09 -8.53 -9.65
N GLY A 145 18.70 -9.11 -8.52
CA GLY A 145 17.95 -10.34 -8.43
C GLY A 145 16.47 -10.23 -8.81
N VAL A 146 15.88 -9.04 -8.70
CA VAL A 146 14.54 -8.71 -9.24
C VAL A 146 14.60 -7.37 -9.98
N ASN A 147 13.81 -7.21 -11.05
CA ASN A 147 13.74 -5.92 -11.75
C ASN A 147 12.91 -4.91 -10.94
N THR A 148 13.05 -3.61 -11.25
CA THR A 148 12.39 -2.53 -10.50
C THR A 148 10.88 -2.69 -10.46
N VAL A 149 10.26 -3.02 -11.60
CA VAL A 149 8.80 -3.20 -11.70
C VAL A 149 8.32 -4.37 -10.83
N GLY A 150 9.07 -5.49 -10.82
CA GLY A 150 8.77 -6.63 -9.97
C GLY A 150 8.86 -6.28 -8.49
N MET A 151 9.88 -5.53 -8.08
CA MET A 151 10.00 -5.00 -6.72
C MET A 151 8.81 -4.09 -6.37
N GLU A 152 8.47 -3.13 -7.23
CA GLU A 152 7.34 -2.22 -7.02
C GLU A 152 6.01 -2.97 -6.89
N MET A 153 5.77 -3.99 -7.73
CA MET A 153 4.60 -4.85 -7.64
C MET A 153 4.56 -5.64 -6.33
N THR A 154 5.67 -6.21 -5.89
CA THR A 154 5.74 -6.92 -4.60
C THR A 154 5.44 -5.98 -3.44
N VAL A 155 6.06 -4.79 -3.41
CA VAL A 155 5.81 -3.77 -2.38
C VAL A 155 4.35 -3.36 -2.37
N PHE A 156 3.77 -3.13 -3.56
CA PHE A 156 2.38 -2.73 -3.71
C PHE A 156 1.40 -3.80 -3.21
N VAL A 157 1.58 -5.05 -3.62
CA VAL A 157 0.72 -6.18 -3.20
C VAL A 157 0.81 -6.41 -1.68
N LEU A 158 2.02 -6.42 -1.13
CA LEU A 158 2.22 -6.59 0.32
C LEU A 158 1.66 -5.41 1.11
N GLY A 159 1.83 -4.19 0.60
CA GLY A 159 1.26 -2.96 1.18
C GLY A 159 -0.26 -3.00 1.22
N LEU A 160 -0.92 -3.38 0.11
CA LEU A 160 -2.38 -3.54 0.06
C LEU A 160 -2.88 -4.67 0.97
N MET A 161 -2.17 -5.80 1.00
CA MET A 161 -2.50 -6.90 1.91
C MET A 161 -2.46 -6.44 3.37
N TRP A 162 -1.39 -5.74 3.77
CA TRP A 162 -1.25 -5.20 5.12
C TRP A 162 -2.31 -4.14 5.42
N LEU A 163 -2.58 -3.22 4.49
CA LEU A 163 -3.63 -2.21 4.62
C LEU A 163 -5.00 -2.85 4.83
N SER A 164 -5.28 -3.94 4.12
CA SER A 164 -6.49 -4.73 4.26
C SER A 164 -6.62 -5.37 5.65
N GLN A 165 -5.50 -5.83 6.25
CA GLN A 165 -5.50 -6.33 7.63
C GLN A 165 -5.65 -5.20 8.64
N PHE A 166 -5.05 -4.03 8.39
CA PHE A 166 -5.18 -2.85 9.22
C PHE A 166 -6.64 -2.37 9.25
N ALA A 167 -7.31 -2.38 8.09
CA ALA A 167 -8.73 -2.11 7.95
C ALA A 167 -9.59 -3.08 8.78
N ARG A 168 -9.41 -4.39 8.55
CA ARG A 168 -10.19 -5.43 9.23
C ARG A 168 -10.09 -5.37 10.75
N ASN A 169 -8.88 -5.18 11.28
CA ASN A 169 -8.71 -5.08 12.73
C ASN A 169 -9.32 -3.79 13.30
N THR A 170 -9.29 -2.69 12.54
CA THR A 170 -9.98 -1.45 12.93
C THR A 170 -11.49 -1.66 13.00
N GLU A 171 -12.07 -2.26 11.95
CA GLU A 171 -13.50 -2.57 11.86
C GLU A 171 -13.95 -3.52 12.97
N ASN A 172 -13.23 -4.63 13.19
CA ASN A 172 -13.55 -5.60 14.25
C ASN A 172 -13.59 -4.94 15.63
N LEU A 173 -12.55 -4.17 15.97
CA LEU A 173 -12.51 -3.46 17.26
C LEU A 173 -13.60 -2.39 17.34
N ALA A 174 -13.91 -1.70 16.25
CA ALA A 174 -14.99 -0.71 16.23
C ALA A 174 -16.36 -1.36 16.48
N ILE A 175 -16.63 -2.52 15.87
CA ILE A 175 -17.83 -3.32 16.09
C ILE A 175 -17.91 -3.81 17.54
N GLU A 176 -16.79 -4.25 18.12
CA GLU A 176 -16.75 -4.68 19.52
C GLU A 176 -17.11 -3.55 20.50
N GLN A 177 -16.75 -2.29 20.18
CA GLN A 177 -17.03 -1.14 21.05
C GLN A 177 -18.42 -0.55 20.86
N GLU A 178 -18.90 -0.43 19.62
CA GLU A 178 -20.20 0.17 19.31
C GLU A 178 -20.99 -0.73 18.32
N PRO A 179 -21.47 -1.93 18.74
CA PRO A 179 -22.18 -2.85 17.86
C PRO A 179 -23.40 -2.20 17.17
N GLU A 180 -24.13 -1.35 17.89
CA GLU A 180 -25.31 -0.64 17.41
C GLU A 180 -25.04 0.31 16.24
N ALA A 181 -23.80 0.78 16.06
CA ALA A 181 -23.42 1.62 14.92
C ALA A 181 -23.38 0.83 13.59
N PHE A 182 -23.35 -0.51 13.66
CA PHE A 182 -23.20 -1.41 12.50
C PHE A 182 -24.44 -2.27 12.22
N VAL A 183 -25.46 -2.25 13.10
CA VAL A 183 -26.74 -2.92 12.88
C VAL A 183 -27.64 -2.01 12.03
N LYS A 184 -27.96 -2.46 10.81
CA LYS A 184 -28.99 -1.85 9.95
C LYS A 184 -30.36 -2.48 10.20
#